data_AF-A0AAV0FPH8-F1
#
_entry.id   AF-A0AAV0FPH8-F1
#
_cell.length_a   1.000
_cell.length_b   1.000
_cell.length_c   1.000
_cell.angle_alpha   90.00
_cell.angle_beta   90.00
_cell.angle_gamma   90.00
#
_symmetry.space_group_name_H-M   'P 1'
#
loop_
_entity.id
_entity.type
_entity.pdbx_description
1 polymer ?
#
loop_
_entity_poly.entity_id
_entity_poly.type
_entity_poly.pdbx_seq_one_letter_code
_entity_poly.pdbx_strand_id
1 'polypeptide(L)'
;MSFFTYHYSVLIGETDLDAEEDMATVDRNTALATEAPLAPVTVQRKVRTDLEDSIPKPYLARASVAPDTEHPNGTQGRKHNNLSVLQQHVAYFDLDNDGIIYPTETYYASRQMGFNVIISFLIALVIHGAMSYLSLPVNALSPPGWCILLLY
;
A
#
# COMPACT_ATOMS: atom_id res chain seq x y z
N MET A 1 8.99 66.00 -20.27
CA MET A 1 7.93 65.06 -19.84
C MET A 1 8.36 63.60 -19.83
N SER A 2 9.20 63.13 -20.75
CA SER A 2 9.46 61.69 -20.91
C SER A 2 10.34 61.02 -19.85
N PHE A 3 10.98 61.72 -18.91
CA PHE A 3 11.83 61.04 -17.90
C PHE A 3 11.03 60.51 -16.69
N PHE A 4 9.91 61.18 -16.38
CA PHE A 4 9.09 60.86 -15.20
C PHE A 4 8.18 59.64 -15.46
N THR A 5 7.71 59.47 -16.69
CA THR A 5 6.87 58.33 -17.08
C THR A 5 7.63 57.01 -17.01
N TYR A 6 8.89 56.95 -17.44
CA TYR A 6 9.65 55.68 -17.48
C TYR A 6 10.03 55.22 -16.07
N HIS A 7 10.37 56.14 -15.17
CA HIS A 7 10.70 55.78 -13.79
C HIS A 7 9.47 55.29 -13.01
N TYR A 8 8.27 55.81 -13.32
CA TYR A 8 7.01 55.27 -12.78
C TYR A 8 6.67 53.90 -13.37
N SER A 9 6.87 53.69 -14.68
CA SER A 9 6.61 52.38 -15.31
C SER A 9 7.56 51.28 -14.83
N VAL A 10 8.82 51.60 -14.52
CA VAL A 10 9.79 50.64 -13.95
C VAL A 10 9.42 50.25 -12.51
N LEU A 11 9.02 51.21 -11.67
CA LEU A 11 8.63 50.90 -10.29
C LEU A 11 7.30 50.13 -10.20
N ILE A 12 6.33 50.45 -11.07
CA ILE A 12 5.08 49.68 -11.17
C ILE A 12 5.35 48.27 -11.68
N GLY A 13 6.24 48.11 -12.67
CA GLY A 13 6.63 46.79 -13.17
C GLY A 13 7.37 45.94 -12.15
N GLU A 14 8.16 46.54 -11.26
CA GLU A 14 8.87 45.81 -10.20
C GLU A 14 7.94 45.43 -9.04
N THR A 15 6.92 46.25 -8.73
CA THR A 15 5.86 46.00 -7.72
C THR A 15 4.74 45.05 -8.17
N ASP A 16 4.65 44.79 -9.48
CA ASP A 16 3.73 43.82 -10.05
C ASP A 16 4.41 42.45 -10.22
N LEU A 17 5.73 42.43 -10.46
CA LEU A 17 6.53 41.21 -10.61
C LEU A 17 6.77 40.50 -9.28
N ASP A 18 7.08 41.24 -8.22
CA ASP A 18 7.19 40.72 -6.85
C ASP A 18 5.81 40.28 -6.32
N ALA A 19 4.72 40.98 -6.63
CA ALA A 19 3.36 40.57 -6.26
C ALA A 19 2.89 39.29 -6.99
N GLU A 20 3.20 39.15 -8.28
CA GLU A 20 2.92 37.94 -9.06
C GLU A 20 3.78 36.76 -8.57
N GLU A 21 5.06 37.00 -8.23
CA GLU A 21 5.95 35.98 -7.65
C GLU A 21 5.46 35.53 -6.26
N ASP A 22 5.07 36.45 -5.38
CA ASP A 22 4.59 36.15 -4.04
C ASP A 22 3.24 35.40 -4.11
N MET A 23 2.34 35.79 -5.01
CA MET A 23 1.08 35.09 -5.22
C MET A 23 1.29 33.68 -5.80
N ALA A 24 2.23 33.53 -6.75
CA ALA A 24 2.57 32.22 -7.32
C ALA A 24 3.29 31.30 -6.31
N THR A 25 4.03 31.84 -5.36
CA THR A 25 4.64 31.04 -4.28
C THR A 25 3.60 30.63 -3.23
N VAL A 26 2.66 31.51 -2.87
CA VAL A 26 1.54 31.20 -1.98
C VAL A 26 0.61 30.15 -2.58
N ASP A 27 0.26 30.26 -3.85
CA ASP A 27 -0.57 29.26 -4.55
C ASP A 27 0.13 27.90 -4.62
N ARG A 28 1.43 27.88 -4.93
CA ARG A 28 2.25 26.65 -4.88
C ARG A 28 2.31 26.03 -3.49
N ASN A 29 2.52 26.82 -2.45
CA ASN A 29 2.55 26.34 -1.07
C ASN A 29 1.19 25.82 -0.61
N THR A 30 0.10 26.45 -1.08
CA THR A 30 -1.28 26.02 -0.81
C THR A 30 -1.61 24.73 -1.56
N ALA A 31 -1.17 24.59 -2.80
CA ALA A 31 -1.33 23.37 -3.61
C ALA A 31 -0.55 22.17 -3.02
N LEU A 32 0.53 22.43 -2.29
CA LEU A 32 1.33 21.43 -1.57
C LEU A 32 0.91 21.26 -0.09
N ALA A 33 -0.08 22.02 0.38
CA ALA A 33 -0.53 21.96 1.77
C ALA A 33 -1.20 20.61 2.06
N THR A 34 -0.68 19.91 3.07
CA THR A 34 -1.17 18.57 3.46
C THR A 34 -2.34 18.63 4.45
N GLU A 35 -2.66 19.82 4.96
CA GLU A 35 -3.74 20.07 5.91
C GLU A 35 -4.77 21.02 5.26
N ALA A 36 -6.05 20.64 5.30
CA ALA A 36 -7.14 21.45 4.78
C ALA A 36 -7.84 22.16 5.95
N PRO A 37 -7.84 23.51 6.01
CA PRO A 37 -8.33 24.26 7.18
C PRO A 37 -9.84 24.06 7.43
N LEU A 38 -10.61 23.71 6.40
CA LEU A 38 -12.05 23.41 6.50
C LEU A 38 -12.36 21.95 6.85
N ALA A 39 -11.36 21.07 6.87
CA ALA A 39 -11.51 19.65 7.18
C ALA A 39 -10.64 19.29 8.40
N PRO A 40 -11.13 19.48 9.64
CA PRO A 40 -10.34 19.32 10.87
C PRO A 40 -9.77 17.90 11.08
N VAL A 41 -10.33 16.88 10.40
CA VAL A 41 -9.81 15.50 10.42
C VAL A 41 -8.40 15.42 9.81
N THR A 42 -8.05 16.30 8.88
CA THR A 42 -6.72 16.34 8.25
C THR A 42 -5.63 16.85 9.20
N VAL A 43 -5.99 17.78 10.10
CA VAL A 43 -5.09 18.29 11.16
C VAL A 43 -4.86 17.23 12.25
N GLN A 44 -5.89 16.43 12.55
CA GLN A 44 -5.79 15.35 13.53
C GLN A 44 -4.99 14.15 13.01
N ARG A 45 -5.00 13.89 11.70
CA ARG A 45 -4.31 12.78 11.04
C ARG A 45 -3.24 13.30 10.09
N LYS A 46 -2.18 13.87 10.66
CA LYS A 46 -1.05 14.38 9.89
C LYS A 46 -0.42 13.27 9.06
N VAL A 47 -0.11 13.59 7.81
CA VAL A 47 0.68 12.71 6.95
C VAL A 47 2.11 12.67 7.50
N ARG A 48 2.69 11.47 7.59
CA ARG A 48 4.10 11.30 7.99
C ARG A 48 5.00 11.98 6.97
N THR A 49 5.84 12.89 7.43
CA THR A 49 6.82 13.62 6.61
C THR A 49 8.18 12.93 6.56
N ASP A 50 8.42 11.94 7.44
CA ASP A 50 9.69 11.20 7.59
C ASP A 50 9.79 9.95 6.68
N LEU A 51 8.78 9.72 5.85
CA LEU A 51 8.65 8.50 5.05
C LEU A 51 9.67 8.44 3.90
N GLU A 52 10.02 9.58 3.31
CA GLU A 52 11.00 9.69 2.21
C GLU A 52 12.45 9.43 2.67
N ASP A 53 12.75 9.62 3.96
CA ASP A 53 14.09 9.40 4.53
C ASP A 53 14.45 7.90 4.59
N SER A 54 13.42 7.05 4.68
CA SER A 54 13.58 5.61 4.87
C SER A 54 13.10 4.80 3.66
N ILE A 55 11.99 5.18 3.03
CA ILE A 55 11.36 4.43 1.94
C ILE A 55 11.50 5.22 0.64
N PRO A 56 12.23 4.72 -0.39
CA PRO A 56 12.28 5.40 -1.66
C PRO A 56 10.91 5.36 -2.35
N LYS A 57 10.36 6.54 -2.68
CA LYS A 57 9.05 6.71 -3.34
C LYS A 57 7.91 6.03 -2.57
N PRO A 58 7.56 6.50 -1.36
CA PRO A 58 6.53 5.91 -0.52
C PRO A 58 5.13 6.02 -1.13
N TYR A 59 4.92 6.97 -2.03
CA TYR A 59 3.69 7.12 -2.81
C TYR A 59 3.53 6.06 -3.92
N LEU A 60 4.58 5.27 -4.21
CA LEU A 60 4.53 4.23 -5.23
C LEU A 60 4.10 2.90 -4.60
N ALA A 61 2.93 2.40 -5.01
CA ALA A 61 2.48 1.07 -4.63
C ALA A 61 3.45 0.00 -5.18
N ARG A 62 4.06 -0.78 -4.28
CA ARG A 62 4.98 -1.86 -4.64
C ARG A 62 4.22 -3.19 -4.72
N ALA A 63 4.44 -3.92 -5.81
CA ALA A 63 3.73 -5.17 -6.06
C ALA A 63 4.27 -6.37 -5.27
N SER A 64 5.58 -6.44 -5.05
CA SER A 64 6.26 -7.64 -4.54
C SER A 64 6.92 -7.48 -3.16
N VAL A 65 7.04 -6.25 -2.67
CA VAL A 65 7.72 -5.93 -1.41
C VAL A 65 6.85 -4.95 -0.65
N ALA A 66 6.60 -5.23 0.63
CA ALA A 66 5.99 -4.29 1.57
C ALA A 66 7.12 -3.66 2.41
N PRO A 67 7.66 -2.50 2.00
CA PRO A 67 8.65 -1.78 2.78
C PRO A 67 7.98 -1.13 3.99
N ASP A 68 8.70 -1.12 5.10
CA ASP A 68 8.34 -0.36 6.29
C ASP A 68 9.53 0.53 6.69
N THR A 69 9.29 1.52 7.53
CA THR A 69 10.32 2.46 8.01
C THR A 69 11.47 1.78 8.75
N GLU A 70 11.20 0.65 9.41
CA GLU A 70 12.22 -0.19 10.06
C GLU A 70 12.88 -1.18 9.07
N HIS A 71 12.19 -1.53 7.98
CA HIS A 71 12.60 -2.54 7.00
C HIS A 71 12.42 -2.01 5.57
N PRO A 72 13.28 -1.09 5.10
CA PRO A 72 13.09 -0.37 3.84
C PRO A 72 13.20 -1.26 2.60
N ASN A 73 13.87 -2.41 2.73
CA ASN A 73 13.99 -3.45 1.72
C ASN A 73 13.00 -4.63 1.92
N GLY A 74 12.05 -4.50 2.85
CA GLY A 74 11.15 -5.57 3.26
C GLY A 74 11.84 -6.63 4.14
N THR A 75 11.14 -7.74 4.39
CA THR A 75 11.68 -8.86 5.18
C THR A 75 12.86 -9.52 4.46
N GLN A 76 14.07 -9.43 5.03
CA GLN A 76 15.28 -10.01 4.46
C GLN A 76 15.18 -11.55 4.41
N GLY A 77 15.66 -12.16 3.32
CA GLY A 77 15.68 -13.62 3.14
C GLY A 77 14.41 -14.23 2.53
N ARG A 78 13.39 -13.44 2.18
CA ARG A 78 12.21 -13.93 1.47
C ARG A 78 12.42 -13.93 -0.05
N LYS A 79 12.29 -15.10 -0.68
CA LYS A 79 12.23 -15.23 -2.13
C LYS A 79 10.81 -14.85 -2.58
N HIS A 80 10.67 -13.67 -3.14
CA HIS A 80 9.38 -13.14 -3.61
C HIS A 80 8.86 -13.82 -4.89
N ASN A 81 9.67 -14.67 -5.57
CA ASN A 81 9.29 -15.49 -6.73
C ASN A 81 8.51 -14.76 -7.85
N ASN A 82 8.65 -13.43 -7.97
CA ASN A 82 7.83 -12.56 -8.84
C ASN A 82 6.32 -12.60 -8.57
N LEU A 83 5.91 -13.08 -7.40
CA LEU A 83 4.53 -13.07 -6.94
C LEU A 83 4.20 -11.72 -6.29
N SER A 84 2.95 -11.27 -6.48
CA SER A 84 2.42 -10.12 -5.75
C SER A 84 2.38 -10.39 -4.24
N VAL A 85 2.33 -9.35 -3.40
CA VAL A 85 2.22 -9.50 -1.93
C VAL A 85 1.02 -10.36 -1.53
N LEU A 86 -0.11 -10.21 -2.23
CA LEU A 86 -1.28 -11.06 -2.01
C LEU A 86 -0.97 -12.52 -2.36
N GLN A 87 -0.40 -12.79 -3.54
CA GLN A 87 -0.03 -14.14 -3.95
C GLN A 87 1.02 -14.76 -3.01
N GLN A 88 1.98 -13.98 -2.49
CA GLN A 88 2.93 -14.45 -1.49
C GLN A 88 2.24 -14.81 -0.17
N HIS A 89 1.21 -14.07 0.24
CA HIS A 89 0.41 -14.39 1.41
C HIS A 89 -0.31 -15.72 1.24
N VAL A 90 -0.87 -15.98 0.05
CA VAL A 90 -1.58 -17.24 -0.19
C VAL A 90 -0.58 -18.40 -0.37
N ALA A 91 0.53 -18.19 -1.08
CA ALA A 91 1.59 -19.19 -1.28
C ALA A 91 2.29 -19.60 0.03
N TYR A 92 2.07 -18.89 1.14
CA TYR A 92 2.52 -19.33 2.46
C TYR A 92 1.74 -20.54 2.99
N PHE A 93 0.46 -20.63 2.64
CA PHE A 93 -0.43 -21.68 3.13
C PHE A 93 -0.44 -22.93 2.26
N ASP A 94 0.01 -22.79 1.01
CA ASP A 94 0.25 -23.89 0.06
C ASP A 94 1.66 -24.46 0.32
N LEU A 95 1.75 -25.58 1.07
CA LEU A 95 3.03 -26.12 1.52
C LEU A 95 3.69 -26.98 0.46
N ASP A 96 2.90 -27.61 -0.42
CA ASP A 96 3.38 -28.48 -1.48
C ASP A 96 3.45 -27.79 -2.87
N ASN A 97 2.94 -26.56 -2.99
CA ASN A 97 2.93 -25.73 -4.19
C ASN A 97 2.11 -26.34 -5.34
N ASP A 98 1.05 -27.10 -5.01
CA ASP A 98 0.18 -27.73 -6.00
C ASP A 98 -1.01 -26.82 -6.43
N GLY A 99 -1.18 -25.66 -5.78
CA GLY A 99 -2.27 -24.72 -6.02
C GLY A 99 -3.60 -25.10 -5.34
N ILE A 100 -3.59 -26.08 -4.45
CA ILE A 100 -4.74 -26.58 -3.70
C ILE A 100 -4.43 -26.53 -2.21
N ILE A 101 -5.05 -25.59 -1.48
CA ILE A 101 -4.86 -25.57 -0.03
C ILE A 101 -5.79 -26.59 0.62
N TYR A 102 -5.21 -27.53 1.35
CA TYR A 102 -5.91 -28.48 2.19
C TYR A 102 -6.07 -27.98 3.64
N PRO A 103 -7.16 -28.36 4.34
CA PRO A 103 -7.35 -27.99 5.76
C PRO A 103 -6.19 -28.43 6.66
N THR A 104 -5.55 -29.54 6.33
CA THR A 104 -4.37 -30.05 7.03
C THR A 104 -3.15 -29.15 6.85
N GLU A 105 -2.96 -28.58 5.66
CA GLU A 105 -1.87 -27.65 5.39
C GLU A 105 -2.09 -26.32 6.09
N THR A 106 -3.32 -25.79 6.06
CA THR A 106 -3.70 -24.60 6.85
C THR A 106 -3.46 -24.81 8.34
N TYR A 107 -3.71 -26.02 8.86
CA TYR A 107 -3.38 -26.38 10.23
C TYR A 107 -1.86 -26.36 10.50
N TYR A 108 -1.05 -26.97 9.63
CA TYR A 108 0.41 -26.95 9.77
C TYR A 108 1.00 -25.54 9.62
N ALA A 109 0.54 -24.76 8.65
CA ALA A 109 0.94 -23.37 8.43
C ALA A 109 0.58 -22.47 9.64
N SER A 110 -0.59 -22.69 10.25
CA SER A 110 -1.01 -21.99 11.49
C SER A 110 -0.14 -22.38 12.68
N ARG A 111 0.26 -23.66 12.77
CA ARG A 111 1.20 -24.12 13.79
C ARG A 111 2.59 -23.55 13.61
N GLN A 112 3.06 -23.36 12.37
CA GLN A 112 4.33 -22.70 12.07
C GLN A 112 4.32 -21.22 12.48
N MET A 113 3.16 -20.55 12.43
CA MET A 113 3.00 -19.18 12.95
C MET A 113 3.00 -19.12 14.50
N GLY A 114 2.99 -20.25 15.20
CA GLY A 114 3.01 -20.30 16.67
C GLY A 114 1.62 -20.29 17.33
N PHE A 115 0.53 -20.49 16.58
CA PHE A 115 -0.80 -20.60 17.16
C PHE A 115 -1.00 -21.93 17.90
N ASN A 116 -1.78 -21.91 18.98
CA ASN A 116 -2.15 -23.11 19.74
C ASN A 116 -2.93 -24.11 18.87
N VAL A 117 -2.83 -25.41 19.20
CA VAL A 117 -3.45 -26.51 18.45
C VAL A 117 -4.96 -26.31 18.23
N ILE A 118 -5.67 -25.85 19.26
CA ILE A 118 -7.12 -25.61 19.20
C ILE A 118 -7.46 -24.47 18.23
N ILE A 119 -6.70 -23.38 18.30
CA ILE A 119 -6.90 -22.20 17.44
C ILE A 119 -6.58 -22.55 15.99
N SER A 120 -5.52 -23.32 15.76
CA SER A 120 -5.12 -23.79 14.42
C SER A 120 -6.21 -24.65 13.77
N PHE A 121 -6.90 -25.49 14.56
CA PHE A 121 -8.03 -26.30 14.07
C PHE A 121 -9.24 -25.43 13.72
N LEU A 122 -9.57 -24.45 14.58
CA LEU A 122 -10.70 -23.55 14.35
C LEU A 122 -10.47 -22.68 13.10
N ILE A 123 -9.25 -22.17 12.91
CA ILE A 123 -8.86 -21.38 11.73
C ILE A 123 -9.01 -22.22 10.46
N ALA A 124 -8.52 -23.45 10.44
CA ALA A 124 -8.69 -24.35 9.30
C ALA A 124 -10.17 -24.60 8.99
N LEU A 125 -11.01 -24.81 10.00
CA LEU A 125 -12.44 -25.03 9.79
C LEU A 125 -13.16 -23.79 9.25
N VAL A 126 -12.86 -22.60 9.80
CA VAL A 126 -13.51 -21.35 9.38
C VAL A 126 -13.08 -20.94 7.98
N ILE A 127 -11.78 -21.01 7.67
CA ILE A 127 -11.24 -20.61 6.36
C ILE A 127 -11.78 -21.54 5.27
N HIS A 128 -11.72 -22.86 5.47
CA HIS A 128 -12.22 -23.80 4.47
C HIS A 128 -13.75 -23.83 4.40
N GLY A 129 -14.43 -23.61 5.53
CA GLY A 129 -15.89 -23.49 5.56
C GLY A 129 -16.42 -22.25 4.83
N ALA A 130 -15.72 -21.12 4.93
CA ALA A 130 -16.14 -19.87 4.31
C ALA A 130 -15.64 -19.71 2.86
N MET A 131 -14.43 -20.16 2.55
CA MET A 131 -13.77 -19.87 1.26
C MET A 131 -13.84 -21.01 0.23
N SER A 132 -14.24 -22.23 0.61
CA SER A 132 -14.37 -23.38 -0.33
C SER A 132 -15.25 -23.08 -1.55
N TYR A 133 -16.30 -22.27 -1.38
CA TYR A 133 -17.24 -21.95 -2.47
C TYR A 133 -16.73 -20.86 -3.43
N LEU A 134 -15.87 -19.94 -2.97
CA LEU A 134 -15.45 -18.78 -3.76
C LEU A 134 -14.33 -19.14 -4.76
N SER A 135 -13.62 -20.25 -4.52
CA SER A 135 -12.48 -20.69 -5.35
C SER A 135 -12.84 -21.60 -6.53
N LEU A 136 -14.10 -21.92 -6.79
CA LEU A 136 -14.48 -22.86 -7.85
C LEU A 136 -14.38 -22.20 -9.26
N PRO A 137 -13.47 -22.64 -10.15
CA PRO A 137 -13.59 -22.33 -11.57
C PRO A 137 -14.80 -23.07 -12.15
N VAL A 138 -15.61 -22.39 -12.96
CA VAL A 138 -16.83 -22.90 -13.61
C VAL A 138 -16.62 -24.18 -14.45
N ASN A 139 -15.38 -24.53 -14.77
CA ASN A 139 -15.03 -25.53 -15.77
C ASN A 139 -13.90 -26.51 -15.38
N ALA A 140 -13.40 -26.54 -14.13
CA ALA A 140 -12.45 -27.57 -13.71
C ALA A 140 -13.15 -28.65 -12.89
N LEU A 141 -12.89 -29.91 -13.27
CA LEU A 141 -13.29 -31.12 -12.58
C LEU A 141 -13.10 -30.95 -11.06
N SER A 142 -14.22 -30.92 -10.33
CA SER A 142 -14.30 -30.63 -8.90
C SER A 142 -13.19 -31.33 -8.10
N PRO A 143 -12.24 -30.61 -7.47
CA PRO A 143 -11.52 -31.18 -6.33
C PRO A 143 -12.53 -31.54 -5.23
N PRO A 144 -12.18 -32.41 -4.28
CA PRO A 144 -13.07 -32.74 -3.18
C PRO A 144 -13.49 -31.45 -2.47
N GLY A 145 -14.80 -31.26 -2.26
CA GLY A 145 -15.49 -29.99 -1.93
C GLY A 145 -15.14 -29.33 -0.59
N TRP A 146 -13.93 -29.53 -0.09
CA TRP A 146 -13.37 -29.05 1.16
C TRP A 146 -12.01 -28.34 0.96
N CYS A 147 -11.54 -28.23 -0.29
CA CYS A 147 -10.25 -27.62 -0.64
C CYS A 147 -10.46 -26.23 -1.26
N ILE A 148 -9.49 -25.36 -1.08
CA ILE A 148 -9.49 -24.02 -1.69
C ILE A 148 -8.57 -24.08 -2.92
N LEU A 149 -9.14 -23.88 -4.10
CA LEU A 149 -8.39 -23.81 -5.36
C LEU A 149 -7.82 -22.42 -5.57
N LEU A 150 -6.53 -22.35 -5.86
CA LEU A 150 -5.86 -21.08 -6.11
C LEU A 150 -5.23 -21.11 -7.49
N LEU A 151 -5.84 -20.33 -8.38
CA LEU A 151 -5.26 -20.00 -9.68
C LEU A 151 -4.26 -18.86 -9.45
N TYR A 152 -2.99 -19.20 -9.30
CA TYR A 152 -1.90 -18.21 -9.30
C TYR A 152 -1.39 -17.96 -10.72
#